data_AF-A0AAW1V9J0-F1
#
_entry.id   AF-A0AAW1V9J0-F1
#
_cell.length_a   1.000
_cell.length_b   1.000
_cell.length_c   1.000
_cell.angle_alpha   90.00
_cell.angle_beta   90.00
_cell.angle_gamma   90.00
#
_symmetry.space_group_name_H-M   'P 1'
#
loop_
_entity.id
_entity.type
_entity.pdbx_description
1 polymer ?
#
loop_
_entity_poly.entity_id
_entity_poly.type
_entity_poly.pdbx_seq_one_letter_code
_entity_poly.pdbx_strand_id
1 'polypeptide(L)'
;MNRVELLKPNVCVMNDIPIEARNTILKIALSQANSSTQDNTKLLEKISNEYNIKKSTVVEIIASYILIIKLFLASNNEEFREIMSGVGFSASFIEELPLLQNKAYFTNTIIQCKRKENRNLVSLKWIIDISLYNFFQ
;
A
#
# COMPACT_ATOMS: atom_id res chain seq x y z
N MET A 1 9.97 -17.30 -11.37
CA MET A 1 10.31 -15.93 -10.92
C MET A 1 9.55 -15.68 -9.63
N ASN A 2 10.26 -15.50 -8.52
CA ASN A 2 9.61 -15.32 -7.23
C ASN A 2 9.00 -13.92 -7.21
N ARG A 3 7.68 -13.78 -7.03
CA ARG A 3 6.98 -12.48 -7.17
C ARG A 3 7.58 -11.40 -6.28
N VAL A 4 8.17 -11.82 -5.16
CA VAL A 4 8.83 -10.95 -4.18
C VAL A 4 10.12 -10.31 -4.71
N GLU A 5 10.81 -10.94 -5.68
CA GLU A 5 12.02 -10.37 -6.29
C GLU A 5 11.75 -9.10 -7.10
N LEU A 6 10.50 -8.88 -7.51
CA LEU A 6 10.05 -7.65 -8.18
C LEU A 6 10.12 -6.42 -7.27
N LEU A 7 10.19 -6.61 -5.94
CA LEU A 7 10.30 -5.51 -4.99
C LEU A 7 11.74 -5.00 -4.86
N LYS A 8 12.75 -5.85 -5.10
CA LYS A 8 14.17 -5.51 -4.89
C LYS A 8 14.62 -4.22 -5.59
N PRO A 9 14.28 -3.98 -6.87
CA PRO A 9 14.69 -2.74 -7.55
C PRO A 9 14.09 -1.47 -6.94
N ASN A 10 12.92 -1.61 -6.29
CA ASN A 10 12.14 -0.48 -5.79
C ASN A 10 12.38 -0.19 -4.31
N VAL A 11 13.14 -1.02 -3.58
CA VAL A 11 13.40 -0.83 -2.14
C VAL A 11 14.02 0.53 -1.85
N CYS A 12 15.08 0.90 -2.58
CA CYS A 12 15.76 2.18 -2.38
C CYS A 12 14.82 3.34 -2.69
N VAL A 13 14.15 3.27 -3.85
CA VAL A 13 13.19 4.28 -4.31
C VAL A 13 12.05 4.47 -3.31
N MET A 14 11.53 3.39 -2.71
CA MET A 14 10.46 3.45 -1.71
C MET A 14 10.94 4.02 -0.37
N ASN A 15 12.23 3.95 -0.05
CA ASN A 15 12.81 4.55 1.14
C ASN A 15 13.13 6.04 0.95
N ASP A 16 13.50 6.44 -0.26
CA ASP A 16 13.97 7.81 -0.57
C ASP A 16 12.83 8.83 -0.75
N ILE A 17 11.57 8.38 -0.71
CA ILE A 17 10.41 9.22 -0.97
C ILE A 17 9.82 9.75 0.34
N PRO A 18 9.37 11.03 0.37
CA PRO A 18 8.74 11.62 1.54
C PRO A 18 7.62 10.74 2.12
N ILE A 19 7.53 10.67 3.44
CA ILE A 19 6.56 9.80 4.13
C ILE A 19 5.11 10.15 3.77
N GLU A 20 4.82 11.42 3.54
CA GLU A 20 3.51 11.91 3.11
C GLU A 20 3.14 11.41 1.71
N ALA A 21 4.12 11.36 0.81
CA ALA A 21 3.96 10.78 -0.52
C ALA A 21 3.77 9.27 -0.43
N ARG A 22 4.57 8.57 0.39
CA ARG A 22 4.43 7.12 0.64
C ARG A 22 3.04 6.77 1.16
N ASN A 23 2.51 7.55 2.12
CA ASN A 23 1.18 7.37 2.67
C ASN A 23 0.08 7.57 1.61
N THR A 24 0.19 8.62 0.81
CA THR A 24 -0.77 8.90 -0.28
C THR A 24 -0.74 7.78 -1.33
N ILE A 25 0.45 7.33 -1.70
CA ILE A 25 0.66 6.24 -2.65
C ILE A 25 0.12 4.91 -2.10
N LEU A 26 0.34 4.62 -0.82
CA LEU A 26 -0.20 3.44 -0.16
C LEU A 26 -1.74 3.42 -0.16
N LYS A 27 -2.40 4.58 0.06
CA LYS A 27 -3.87 4.68 -0.03
C LYS A 27 -4.38 4.32 -1.43
N ILE A 28 -3.67 4.76 -2.48
CA ILE A 28 -4.02 4.42 -3.87
C ILE A 28 -3.78 2.93 -4.14
N ALA A 29 -2.67 2.37 -3.65
CA ALA A 29 -2.41 0.95 -3.76
C ALA A 29 -3.49 0.10 -3.06
N LEU A 30 -3.96 0.53 -1.89
CA LEU A 30 -5.08 -0.10 -1.18
C LEU A 30 -6.38 0.00 -1.96
N SER A 31 -6.71 1.13 -2.59
CA SER A 31 -7.93 1.24 -3.39
C SER A 31 -7.87 0.34 -4.63
N GLN A 32 -6.72 0.31 -5.32
CA GLN A 32 -6.46 -0.52 -6.51
C GLN A 32 -6.42 -2.03 -6.20
N ALA A 33 -5.90 -2.42 -5.03
CA ALA A 33 -5.92 -3.81 -4.59
C ALA A 33 -7.36 -4.34 -4.35
N ASN A 34 -8.32 -3.43 -4.17
CA ASN A 34 -9.73 -3.73 -3.89
C ASN A 34 -10.66 -3.54 -5.10
N SER A 35 -10.41 -2.58 -6.00
CA SER A 35 -11.14 -2.43 -7.26
C SER A 35 -10.22 -2.03 -8.41
N SER A 36 -10.30 -2.75 -9.54
CA SER A 36 -9.48 -2.48 -10.73
C SER A 36 -10.05 -1.39 -11.64
N THR A 37 -11.18 -0.78 -11.28
CA THR A 37 -11.98 0.08 -12.17
C THR A 37 -11.85 1.58 -11.90
N GLN A 38 -11.08 2.01 -10.89
CA GLN A 38 -10.86 3.44 -10.65
C GLN A 38 -9.77 4.01 -11.57
N ASP A 39 -10.16 4.97 -12.41
CA ASP A 39 -9.23 5.82 -13.15
C ASP A 39 -8.52 6.77 -12.18
N ASN A 40 -7.27 6.41 -11.85
CA ASN A 40 -6.42 7.17 -10.94
C ASN A 40 -5.40 8.06 -11.67
N THR A 41 -5.52 8.24 -12.98
CA THR A 41 -4.57 9.05 -13.78
C THR A 41 -4.36 10.44 -13.20
N LYS A 42 -5.44 11.16 -12.88
CA LYS A 42 -5.38 12.50 -12.26
C LYS A 42 -4.68 12.53 -10.90
N LEU A 43 -4.84 11.47 -10.09
CA LEU A 43 -4.19 11.33 -8.79
C LEU A 43 -2.68 11.07 -8.95
N LEU A 44 -2.29 10.26 -9.93
CA LEU A 44 -0.89 10.03 -10.29
C LEU A 44 -0.20 11.32 -10.73
N GLU A 45 -0.89 12.13 -11.56
CA GLU A 45 -0.36 13.43 -11.98
C GLU A 45 -0.19 14.38 -10.79
N LYS A 46 -1.17 14.41 -9.88
CA LYS A 46 -1.09 15.24 -8.68
C LYS A 46 0.11 14.87 -7.81
N ILE A 47 0.29 13.59 -7.48
CA ILE A 47 1.43 13.13 -6.67
C ILE A 47 2.77 13.43 -7.37
N SER A 48 2.83 13.17 -8.67
CA SER A 48 4.03 13.42 -9.47
C SER A 48 4.45 14.89 -9.41
N ASN A 49 3.48 15.81 -9.52
CA ASN A 49 3.73 17.25 -9.49
C ASN A 49 4.00 17.76 -8.07
N GLU A 50 3.25 17.28 -7.06
CA GLU A 50 3.31 17.74 -5.67
C GLU A 50 4.62 17.34 -4.99
N TYR A 51 5.13 16.15 -5.29
CA TYR A 51 6.36 15.62 -4.69
C TYR A 51 7.55 15.60 -5.64
N ASN A 52 7.40 16.14 -6.86
CA ASN A 52 8.42 16.14 -7.91
C ASN A 52 8.99 14.74 -8.21
N ILE A 53 8.11 13.73 -8.25
CA ILE A 53 8.45 12.33 -8.53
C ILE A 53 8.03 12.02 -9.96
N LYS A 54 8.86 11.30 -10.73
CA LYS A 54 8.48 10.86 -12.08
C LYS A 54 7.23 9.97 -12.03
N LYS A 55 6.27 10.20 -12.93
CA LYS A 55 5.03 9.39 -13.01
C LYS A 55 5.31 7.89 -13.10
N SER A 56 6.33 7.48 -13.87
CA SER A 56 6.76 6.08 -13.98
C SER A 56 7.14 5.49 -12.62
N THR A 57 7.91 6.24 -11.84
CA THR A 57 8.33 5.88 -10.49
C THR A 57 7.13 5.77 -9.54
N VAL A 58 6.17 6.70 -9.60
CA VAL A 58 4.93 6.60 -8.80
C VAL A 58 4.17 5.31 -9.11
N VAL A 59 4.06 4.94 -10.39
CA VAL A 59 3.39 3.69 -10.81
C VAL A 59 4.13 2.46 -10.30
N GLU A 60 5.46 2.43 -10.37
CA GLU A 60 6.30 1.33 -9.85
C GLU A 60 6.12 1.14 -8.35
N ILE A 61 6.04 2.24 -7.59
CA ILE A 61 5.82 2.20 -6.14
C ILE A 61 4.41 1.73 -5.80
N ILE A 62 3.39 2.17 -6.55
CA ILE A 62 2.01 1.67 -6.38
C ILE A 62 1.96 0.16 -6.61
N ALA A 63 2.58 -0.32 -7.70
CA ALA A 63 2.65 -1.75 -7.99
C ALA A 63 3.36 -2.53 -6.87
N SER A 64 4.44 -1.96 -6.32
CA SER A 64 5.18 -2.52 -5.21
C SER A 64 4.33 -2.60 -3.93
N TYR A 65 3.61 -1.53 -3.58
CA TYR A 65 2.69 -1.56 -2.43
C TYR A 65 1.53 -2.54 -2.63
N ILE A 66 0.96 -2.65 -3.82
CA ILE A 66 -0.09 -3.66 -4.11
C ILE A 66 0.46 -5.07 -3.84
N LEU A 67 1.70 -5.35 -4.26
CA LEU A 67 2.34 -6.62 -4.01
C LEU A 67 2.62 -6.85 -2.51
N ILE A 68 3.09 -5.83 -1.79
CA ILE A 68 3.28 -5.88 -0.33
C ILE A 68 1.96 -6.19 0.38
N ILE A 69 0.86 -5.52 0.01
CA ILE A 69 -0.48 -5.76 0.57
C ILE A 69 -0.91 -7.21 0.30
N LYS A 70 -0.71 -7.71 -0.92
CA LYS A 70 -1.04 -9.10 -1.27
C LYS A 70 -0.21 -10.11 -0.49
N LEU A 71 1.09 -9.85 -0.28
CA LEU A 71 1.97 -10.69 0.53
C LEU A 71 1.53 -10.70 2.00
N PHE A 72 1.19 -9.54 2.55
CA PHE A 72 0.68 -9.41 3.91
C PHE A 72 -0.61 -10.20 4.14
N LEU A 73 -1.52 -10.20 3.16
CA LEU A 73 -2.77 -10.98 3.23
C LEU A 73 -2.56 -12.49 3.07
N ALA A 74 -1.49 -12.90 2.38
CA ALA A 74 -1.21 -14.31 2.08
C ALA A 74 -0.32 -14.99 3.12
N SER A 75 0.33 -14.24 4.01
CA SER A 75 1.35 -14.74 4.94
C SER A 75 0.99 -14.39 6.39
N ASN A 76 1.56 -15.11 7.36
CA ASN A 76 1.48 -14.68 8.76
C ASN A 76 2.43 -13.47 9.01
N ASN A 77 2.41 -12.88 10.23
CA ASN A 77 3.20 -11.66 10.49
C ASN A 77 4.72 -11.92 10.49
N GLU A 78 5.14 -13.08 11.00
CA GLU A 78 6.55 -13.47 11.05
C GLU A 78 7.07 -13.75 9.64
N GLU A 79 6.35 -14.55 8.86
CA GLU A 79 6.65 -14.83 7.44
C GLU A 79 6.72 -13.54 6.63
N PHE A 80 5.78 -12.62 6.82
CA PHE A 80 5.80 -11.33 6.12
C PHE A 80 7.05 -10.52 6.45
N ARG A 81 7.43 -10.45 7.73
CA ARG A 81 8.64 -9.73 8.18
C ARG A 81 9.91 -10.37 7.60
N GLU A 82 10.00 -11.69 7.60
CA GLU A 82 11.12 -12.43 7.01
C GLU A 82 11.24 -12.18 5.51
N ILE A 83 10.13 -12.25 4.78
CA ILE A 83 10.09 -11.99 3.33
C ILE A 83 10.53 -10.55 3.04
N MET A 84 9.97 -9.56 3.74
CA MET A 84 10.29 -8.14 3.52
C MET A 84 11.75 -7.83 3.87
N SER A 85 12.27 -8.41 4.95
CA SER A 85 13.67 -8.26 5.34
C SER A 85 14.60 -8.92 4.32
N GLY A 86 14.27 -10.11 3.83
CA GLY A 86 15.03 -10.83 2.80
C GLY A 86 15.06 -10.13 1.43
N VAL A 87 14.12 -9.22 1.19
CA VAL A 87 14.08 -8.36 -0.01
C VAL A 87 14.96 -7.12 0.16
N GLY A 88 15.27 -6.72 1.39
CA GLY A 88 16.12 -5.57 1.72
C GLY A 88 15.38 -4.37 2.32
N PHE A 89 14.09 -4.51 2.66
CA PHE A 89 13.40 -3.45 3.42
C PHE A 89 13.96 -3.36 4.85
N SER A 90 14.10 -2.15 5.36
CA SER A 90 14.53 -1.95 6.75
C SER A 90 13.43 -2.35 7.73
N ALA A 91 13.82 -2.74 8.95
CA ALA A 91 12.86 -3.00 10.01
C ALA A 91 11.98 -1.78 10.32
N SER A 92 12.54 -0.56 10.25
CA SER A 92 11.77 0.68 10.41
C SER A 92 10.68 0.82 9.36
N PHE A 93 11.00 0.60 8.08
CA PHE A 93 10.03 0.65 7.00
C PHE A 93 8.90 -0.35 7.23
N ILE A 94 9.25 -1.58 7.65
CA ILE A 94 8.27 -2.65 7.87
C ILE A 94 7.32 -2.29 9.01
N GLU A 95 7.83 -1.79 10.14
CA GLU A 95 7.01 -1.40 11.31
C GLU A 95 6.20 -0.11 11.08
N GLU A 96 6.68 0.79 10.23
CA GLU A 96 5.94 1.99 9.78
C GLU A 96 4.75 1.65 8.89
N LEU A 97 4.67 0.43 8.35
CA LEU A 97 3.51 0.03 7.54
C LEU A 97 2.26 -0.04 8.43
N PRO A 98 1.19 0.71 8.12
CA PRO A 98 -0.04 0.71 8.90
C PRO A 98 -0.81 -0.64 8.81
N LEU A 99 -0.27 -1.63 8.09
CA LEU A 99 -0.83 -2.97 7.93
C LEU A 99 -0.61 -3.85 9.18
N LEU A 100 0.55 -3.74 9.82
CA LEU A 100 0.97 -4.68 10.87
C LEU A 100 0.22 -4.49 12.18
N GLN A 101 -0.18 -3.25 12.49
CA GLN A 101 -0.77 -2.90 13.78
C GLN A 101 -2.24 -3.31 13.92
N ASN A 102 -2.93 -3.65 12.81
CA ASN A 102 -4.34 -4.05 12.86
C ASN A 102 -4.73 -5.08 11.79
N LYS A 103 -4.02 -6.23 11.75
CA LYS A 103 -4.20 -7.27 10.73
C LYS A 103 -5.64 -7.76 10.59
N ALA A 104 -6.33 -8.03 11.69
CA ALA A 104 -7.71 -8.51 11.67
C ALA A 104 -8.66 -7.48 11.04
N TYR A 105 -8.46 -6.20 11.33
CA TYR A 105 -9.23 -5.11 10.75
C TYR A 105 -8.96 -4.95 9.25
N PHE A 106 -7.69 -4.93 8.83
CA PHE A 106 -7.33 -4.80 7.41
C PHE A 106 -7.80 -6.01 6.58
N THR A 107 -7.60 -7.21 7.11
CA THR A 107 -8.00 -8.46 6.44
C THR A 107 -9.53 -8.51 6.32
N ASN A 108 -10.27 -8.20 7.38
CA ASN A 108 -11.73 -8.14 7.33
C ASN A 108 -12.23 -7.01 6.42
N THR A 109 -11.60 -5.84 6.42
CA THR A 109 -12.01 -4.72 5.56
C THR A 109 -11.81 -5.07 4.08
N ILE A 110 -10.64 -5.58 3.72
CA ILE A 110 -10.33 -5.99 2.34
C ILE A 110 -11.22 -7.14 1.88
N ILE A 111 -11.42 -8.17 2.71
CA ILE A 111 -12.28 -9.33 2.39
C ILE A 111 -13.76 -8.93 2.31
N GLN A 112 -14.27 -8.12 3.24
CA GLN A 112 -15.67 -7.67 3.21
C GLN A 112 -15.95 -6.76 2.02
N CYS A 113 -14.97 -6.00 1.54
CA CYS A 113 -15.13 -5.15 0.37
C CYS A 113 -15.19 -5.96 -0.93
N LYS A 114 -14.39 -7.02 -1.07
CA LYS A 114 -14.56 -7.99 -2.17
C LYS A 114 -15.93 -8.68 -2.17
N ARG A 115 -16.55 -8.85 -1.00
CA ARG A 115 -17.91 -9.41 -0.86
C ARG A 115 -19.03 -8.38 -1.09
N LYS A 116 -18.75 -7.08 -0.96
CA LYS A 116 -19.73 -5.96 -1.03
C LYS A 116 -19.61 -5.15 -2.33
N GLU A 117 -19.25 -5.78 -3.44
CA GLU A 117 -19.05 -5.15 -4.77
C GLU A 117 -20.22 -4.32 -5.35
N ASN A 118 -21.26 -3.95 -4.60
CA ASN A 118 -22.32 -3.11 -5.16
C ASN A 118 -22.84 -1.93 -4.34
N ARG A 119 -22.49 -1.72 -3.07
CA ARG A 119 -23.00 -0.53 -2.34
C ARG A 119 -21.97 0.04 -1.37
N ASN A 120 -21.46 1.22 -1.72
CA ASN A 120 -20.74 2.19 -0.89
C ASN A 120 -19.20 2.07 -0.86
N LEU A 121 -18.57 2.44 -1.97
CA LEU A 121 -17.14 2.79 -2.06
C LEU A 121 -16.78 4.05 -1.24
N VAL A 122 -17.76 4.89 -0.90
CA VAL A 122 -17.57 6.13 -0.13
C VAL A 122 -17.22 5.84 1.33
N SER A 123 -17.77 4.77 1.92
CA SER A 123 -17.46 4.41 3.31
C SER A 123 -16.03 3.86 3.43
N LEU A 124 -15.49 3.20 2.41
CA LEU A 124 -14.11 2.70 2.37
C LEU A 124 -13.07 3.81 2.44
N LYS A 125 -13.26 4.89 1.66
CA LYS A 125 -12.39 6.07 1.71
C LYS A 125 -12.37 6.64 3.13
N TRP A 126 -13.54 6.78 3.75
CA TRP A 126 -13.67 7.25 5.14
C TRP A 126 -13.10 6.28 6.18
N ILE A 127 -13.28 4.97 6.02
CA ILE A 127 -12.79 3.95 6.97
C ILE A 127 -11.26 3.83 6.91
N ILE A 128 -10.68 3.86 5.70
CA ILE A 128 -9.23 3.90 5.50
C ILE A 128 -8.66 5.24 5.96
N ASP A 129 -9.33 6.37 5.65
CA ASP A 129 -8.91 7.69 6.15
C ASP A 129 -8.96 7.76 7.69
N ILE A 130 -10.03 7.29 8.35
CA ILE A 130 -10.16 7.27 9.83
C ILE A 130 -9.13 6.35 10.47
N SER A 131 -8.98 5.13 9.95
CA SER A 131 -8.02 4.18 10.52
C SER A 131 -6.59 4.68 10.38
N LEU A 132 -6.22 5.27 9.25
CA LEU A 132 -4.90 5.89 9.07
C LEU A 132 -4.74 7.15 9.93
N TYR A 133 -5.78 7.99 10.08
CA TYR A 133 -5.70 9.21 10.90
C TYR A 133 -5.42 8.93 12.38
N ASN A 134 -5.94 7.82 12.91
CA ASN A 134 -5.71 7.41 14.30
C ASN A 134 -4.30 6.86 14.56
N PHE A 135 -3.48 6.61 13.52
CA PHE A 135 -2.10 6.13 13.67
C PHE A 135 -1.04 7.24 13.52
N PHE A 136 -1.42 8.45 13.08
CA PHE A 136 -0.49 9.58 12.88
C PHE A 136 -0.66 10.71 13.92
N GLN A 137 -1.28 10.43 15.08
CA GLN A 137 -1.27 11.28 16.28
C GLN A 137 -0.28 10.74 17.30
#